data_AF-A0A2E5ZB33-F1
#
_entry.id   AF-A0A2E5ZB33-F1
#
_cell.length_a   1.000
_cell.length_b   1.000
_cell.length_c   1.000
_cell.angle_alpha   90.00
_cell.angle_beta   90.00
_cell.angle_gamma   90.00
#
_symmetry.space_group_name_H-M   'P 1'
#
loop_
_entity.id
_entity.type
_entity.pdbx_description
1 polymer ?
#
loop_
_entity_poly.entity_id
_entity_poly.type
_entity_poly.pdbx_seq_one_letter_code
_entity_poly.pdbx_strand_id
1 'polypeptide(L)'
;MEHRSYMRRRALASVFILTILFTSNSFANYSSENIEIAEESMIVVVDTIAHDSSSFTQGLEYYNGTLFESSGLYGSSSLREVNPVNGEVIRTLPINESLFAEGITVREKSIIMLTWKEELALVIDIEDFRIVGNYTFQGEGWGICFNGENFVTSNGSSVLSYRDEETFEVNYSVNVTWNGESVQNLNELECVDDKIYANVWMQDTIIGINSTTGIVEMFASAKILSENHDGPVNEVLNGIAMDNHRDGFWITGKNWSEMFLINFERMSENHTDKKEQLVSIKISDDWSIMTVLLVTTISLILSGLIIRRKYAPQTPNFKDHSRHE
;
A
#
# COMPACT_ATOMS: atom_id res chain seq x y z
N MET A 1 -10.32 -12.78 -96.22
CA MET A 1 -10.37 -11.33 -96.54
C MET A 1 -10.44 -10.62 -95.20
N GLU A 2 -9.27 -10.37 -94.59
CA GLU A 2 -8.60 -9.06 -94.63
C GLU A 2 -9.48 -7.93 -94.10
N HIS A 3 -9.18 -7.36 -92.92
CA HIS A 3 -8.29 -6.20 -92.86
C HIS A 3 -8.00 -5.74 -91.41
N ARG A 4 -6.79 -5.24 -91.24
CA ARG A 4 -6.16 -4.66 -90.05
C ARG A 4 -6.59 -3.21 -89.76
N SER A 5 -6.45 -2.85 -88.47
CA SER A 5 -6.06 -1.54 -87.90
C SER A 5 -7.13 -0.42 -87.89
N TYR A 6 -7.29 0.41 -86.86
CA TYR A 6 -6.29 1.36 -86.31
C TYR A 6 -6.67 1.89 -84.89
N MET A 7 -5.68 2.48 -84.23
CA MET A 7 -5.64 3.09 -82.88
C MET A 7 -6.65 4.22 -82.59
N ARG A 8 -7.05 4.40 -81.31
CA ARG A 8 -6.60 5.51 -80.41
C ARG A 8 -7.42 5.65 -79.11
N ARG A 9 -6.67 5.72 -78.00
CA ARG A 9 -6.82 6.45 -76.70
C ARG A 9 -8.12 7.20 -76.33
N ARG A 10 -8.33 7.21 -74.98
CA ARG A 10 -9.13 8.09 -74.08
C ARG A 10 -10.49 7.51 -73.71
N ALA A 11 -10.98 7.50 -72.46
CA ALA A 11 -10.51 8.06 -71.20
C ALA A 11 -11.28 7.37 -70.04
N LEU A 12 -10.62 7.26 -68.89
CA LEU A 12 -11.13 7.51 -67.53
C LEU A 12 -12.63 7.26 -67.25
N ALA A 13 -12.92 6.32 -66.36
CA ALA A 13 -13.80 6.56 -65.21
C ALA A 13 -13.56 5.46 -64.16
N SER A 14 -12.69 5.80 -63.21
CA SER A 14 -12.45 5.05 -61.99
C SER A 14 -13.70 5.06 -61.12
N VAL A 15 -14.20 3.89 -60.74
CA VAL A 15 -15.08 3.74 -59.58
C VAL A 15 -14.43 2.71 -58.67
N PHE A 16 -13.49 3.18 -57.86
CA PHE A 16 -13.02 2.46 -56.69
C PHE A 16 -13.98 2.84 -55.56
N ILE A 17 -14.90 1.94 -55.22
CA ILE A 17 -15.72 2.06 -54.01
C ILE A 17 -14.77 1.80 -52.83
N LEU A 18 -14.30 2.88 -52.20
CA LEU A 18 -13.57 2.81 -50.94
C LEU A 18 -14.61 2.59 -49.84
N THR A 19 -14.84 1.35 -49.44
CA THR A 19 -15.51 1.03 -48.18
C THR A 19 -14.60 1.50 -47.04
N ILE A 20 -14.86 2.70 -46.52
CA ILE A 20 -14.30 3.16 -45.25
C ILE A 20 -14.99 2.32 -44.16
N LEU A 21 -14.33 1.23 -43.76
CA LEU A 21 -14.59 0.61 -42.48
C LEU A 21 -14.20 1.63 -41.40
N PHE A 22 -15.18 2.35 -40.88
CA PHE A 22 -15.07 2.96 -39.56
C PHE A 22 -14.97 1.82 -38.56
N THR A 23 -13.76 1.29 -38.36
CA THR A 23 -13.43 0.65 -37.10
C THR A 23 -13.43 1.78 -36.08
N SER A 24 -14.53 1.93 -35.36
CA SER A 24 -14.53 2.59 -34.07
C SER A 24 -13.49 1.85 -33.23
N ASN A 25 -12.25 2.34 -33.25
CA ASN A 25 -11.34 2.13 -32.14
C ASN A 25 -12.00 2.83 -30.96
N SER A 26 -12.90 2.10 -30.30
CA SER A 26 -13.11 2.28 -28.88
C SER A 26 -11.76 1.92 -28.25
N PHE A 27 -10.82 2.86 -28.29
CA PHE A 27 -9.86 2.96 -27.22
C PHE A 27 -10.72 3.15 -25.98
N ALA A 28 -10.99 2.05 -25.30
CA ALA A 28 -11.31 2.11 -23.90
C ALA A 28 -10.17 2.93 -23.30
N ASN A 29 -10.46 4.19 -22.96
CA ASN A 29 -9.66 4.92 -22.01
C ASN A 29 -9.78 4.11 -20.73
N TYR A 30 -8.92 3.10 -20.59
CA TYR A 30 -8.45 2.69 -19.29
C TYR A 30 -7.75 3.96 -18.79
N SER A 31 -8.49 4.77 -18.03
CA SER A 31 -7.83 5.64 -17.08
C SER A 31 -6.98 4.69 -16.25
N SER A 32 -5.66 4.72 -16.46
CA SER A 32 -4.76 4.24 -15.44
C SER A 32 -5.16 5.03 -14.20
N GLU A 33 -5.84 4.39 -13.25
CA GLU A 33 -5.87 4.90 -11.89
C GLU A 33 -4.41 5.14 -11.56
N ASN A 34 -4.04 6.41 -11.37
CA ASN A 34 -2.74 6.74 -10.83
C ASN A 34 -2.79 6.21 -9.40
N ILE A 35 -2.36 4.95 -9.23
CA ILE A 35 -2.20 4.34 -7.92
C ILE A 35 -1.15 5.20 -7.22
N GLU A 36 -1.59 5.94 -6.21
CA GLU A 36 -0.69 6.64 -5.31
C GLU A 36 0.10 5.58 -4.56
N ILE A 37 1.42 5.54 -4.83
CA ILE A 37 2.31 4.55 -4.26
C ILE A 37 2.75 5.07 -2.89
N ALA A 38 2.57 4.26 -1.85
CA ALA A 38 3.02 4.62 -0.52
C ALA A 38 4.55 4.87 -0.48
N GLU A 39 4.96 5.96 0.15
CA GLU A 39 6.37 6.33 0.32
C GLU A 39 7.01 5.58 1.49
N GLU A 40 8.18 4.97 1.27
CA GLU A 40 8.94 4.37 2.36
C GLU A 40 9.63 5.46 3.21
N SER A 41 9.44 5.38 4.52
CA SER A 41 10.09 6.24 5.51
C SER A 41 11.05 5.42 6.39
N MET A 42 12.16 6.03 6.77
CA MET A 42 13.08 5.48 7.75
C MET A 42 12.63 5.86 9.16
N ILE A 43 12.79 4.93 10.10
CA ILE A 43 12.66 5.21 11.53
C ILE A 43 14.01 5.71 12.04
N VAL A 44 14.02 6.92 12.59
CA VAL A 44 15.18 7.50 13.29
C VAL A 44 14.87 7.55 14.78
N VAL A 45 15.62 6.81 15.58
CA VAL A 45 15.47 6.81 17.05
C VAL A 45 16.05 8.11 17.61
N VAL A 46 15.20 8.85 18.29
CA VAL A 46 15.52 10.10 19.00
C VAL A 46 15.87 9.81 20.46
N ASP A 47 15.16 8.88 21.09
CA ASP A 47 15.33 8.54 22.50
C ASP A 47 14.90 7.09 22.79
N THR A 48 15.37 6.56 23.92
CA THR A 48 15.01 5.22 24.39
C THR A 48 14.83 5.25 25.90
N ILE A 49 13.68 4.76 26.37
CA ILE A 49 13.37 4.60 27.79
C ILE A 49 13.07 3.14 28.10
N ALA A 50 13.18 2.77 29.37
CA ALA A 50 12.80 1.43 29.80
C ALA A 50 11.29 1.20 29.59
N HIS A 51 10.91 -0.05 29.35
CA HIS A 51 9.53 -0.50 29.32
C HIS A 51 9.36 -1.70 30.24
N ASP A 52 8.21 -1.80 30.90
CA ASP A 52 7.88 -2.97 31.70
C ASP A 52 7.59 -4.15 30.78
N SER A 53 8.53 -5.09 30.69
CA SER A 53 8.42 -6.29 29.85
C SER A 53 7.29 -7.24 30.26
N SER A 54 6.59 -6.99 31.37
CA SER A 54 5.34 -7.70 31.71
C SER A 54 4.10 -7.13 31.03
N SER A 55 4.20 -5.95 30.41
CA SER A 55 3.10 -5.30 29.70
C SER A 55 2.83 -5.96 28.36
N PHE A 56 1.59 -6.39 28.14
CA PHE A 56 1.12 -6.88 26.84
C PHE A 56 0.44 -5.73 26.11
N THR A 57 1.23 -4.75 25.65
CA THR A 57 0.76 -3.46 25.11
C THR A 57 -0.29 -3.63 24.01
N GLN A 58 -1.47 -3.05 24.21
CA GLN A 58 -2.57 -3.03 23.25
C GLN A 58 -3.02 -1.63 22.84
N GLY A 59 -2.68 -0.62 23.63
CA GLY A 59 -2.88 0.79 23.28
C GLY A 59 -1.85 1.65 23.99
N LEU A 60 -1.37 2.68 23.30
CA LEU A 60 -0.45 3.67 23.84
C LEU A 60 -0.99 5.06 23.48
N GLU A 61 -0.93 6.01 24.41
CA GLU A 61 -1.43 7.36 24.18
C GLU A 61 -0.55 8.34 24.94
N TYR A 62 -0.20 9.47 24.32
CA TYR A 62 0.58 10.52 24.97
C TYR A 62 -0.32 11.72 25.19
N TYR A 63 -0.58 12.04 26.47
CA TYR A 63 -1.47 13.11 26.81
C TYR A 63 -0.89 13.99 27.92
N ASN A 64 -0.78 15.29 27.63
CA ASN A 64 -0.36 16.33 28.58
C ASN A 64 0.96 16.02 29.31
N GLY A 65 1.97 15.56 28.57
CA GLY A 65 3.31 15.30 29.12
C GLY A 65 3.49 13.93 29.78
N THR A 66 2.55 13.01 29.62
CA THR A 66 2.57 11.68 30.24
C THR A 66 2.08 10.62 29.26
N LEU A 67 2.60 9.39 29.39
CA LEU A 67 2.14 8.24 28.61
C LEU A 67 1.06 7.48 29.37
N PHE A 68 0.03 7.05 28.65
CA PHE A 68 -0.96 6.10 29.12
C PHE A 68 -0.84 4.83 28.28
N GLU A 69 -0.93 3.69 28.94
CA GLU A 69 -0.76 2.40 28.30
C GLU A 69 -1.86 1.43 28.74
N SER A 70 -2.47 0.77 27.76
CA SER A 70 -3.33 -0.38 27.98
C SER A 70 -2.53 -1.66 27.76
N SER A 71 -2.57 -2.55 28.75
CA SER A 71 -2.04 -3.91 28.64
C SER A 71 -3.19 -4.90 28.64
N GLY A 72 -3.19 -5.81 27.66
CA GLY A 72 -4.18 -6.88 27.54
C GLY A 72 -3.88 -8.11 28.39
N LEU A 73 -4.56 -9.22 28.07
CA LEU A 73 -4.62 -10.53 28.74
C LEU A 73 -5.74 -10.67 29.78
N TYR A 74 -6.59 -11.68 29.63
CA TYR A 74 -7.60 -12.03 30.63
C TYR A 74 -6.95 -12.32 31.99
N GLY A 75 -7.53 -11.76 33.05
CA GLY A 75 -6.98 -11.86 34.41
C GLY A 75 -5.80 -10.93 34.73
N SER A 76 -5.20 -10.28 33.72
CA SER A 76 -4.00 -9.45 33.88
C SER A 76 -4.10 -8.08 33.19
N SER A 77 -5.25 -7.76 32.57
CA SER A 77 -5.44 -6.51 31.86
C SER A 77 -5.32 -5.30 32.80
N SER A 78 -4.72 -4.21 32.32
CA SER A 78 -4.50 -3.01 33.13
C SER A 78 -4.43 -1.74 32.29
N LEU A 79 -4.83 -0.62 32.89
CA LEU A 79 -4.46 0.73 32.44
C LEU A 79 -3.30 1.23 33.29
N ARG A 80 -2.28 1.83 32.66
CA ARG A 80 -1.07 2.32 33.31
C ARG A 80 -0.82 3.76 32.93
N GLU A 81 -0.35 4.55 33.88
CA GLU A 81 0.27 5.85 33.63
C GLU A 81 1.77 5.69 33.74
N VAL A 82 2.51 6.13 32.73
CA VAL A 82 3.95 5.88 32.57
C VAL A 82 4.68 7.20 32.39
N ASN A 83 5.78 7.36 33.12
CA ASN A 83 6.64 8.51 33.02
C ASN A 83 7.47 8.46 31.72
N PRO A 84 7.30 9.41 30.77
CA PRO A 84 7.99 9.39 29.48
C PRO A 84 9.48 9.71 29.55
N VAL A 85 10.02 10.06 30.73
CA VAL A 85 11.45 10.33 30.93
C VAL A 85 12.23 9.06 31.24
N ASN A 86 11.63 8.10 31.93
CA ASN A 86 12.35 6.94 32.46
C ASN A 86 11.59 5.61 32.33
N GLY A 87 10.33 5.61 31.88
CA GLY A 87 9.51 4.40 31.75
C GLY A 87 8.89 3.89 33.04
N GLU A 88 9.00 4.64 34.15
CA GLU A 88 8.45 4.24 35.43
C GLU A 88 6.91 4.30 35.41
N VAL A 89 6.27 3.20 35.84
CA VAL A 89 4.82 3.16 36.04
C VAL A 89 4.46 3.98 37.28
N ILE A 90 3.75 5.07 37.07
CA ILE A 90 3.33 6.02 38.12
C ILE A 90 2.06 5.49 38.82
N ARG A 91 1.08 5.04 38.03
CA ARG A 91 -0.21 4.52 38.51
C ARG A 91 -0.66 3.34 37.67
N THR A 92 -1.43 2.44 38.28
CA THR A 92 -2.03 1.29 37.61
C THR A 92 -3.46 1.09 38.08
N LEU A 93 -4.36 0.87 37.13
CA LEU A 93 -5.71 0.39 37.35
C LEU A 93 -5.81 -1.04 36.80
N PRO A 94 -5.99 -2.07 37.64
CA PRO A 94 -6.32 -3.40 37.17
C PRO A 94 -7.73 -3.40 36.56
N ILE A 95 -7.87 -4.01 35.39
CA ILE A 95 -9.16 -4.20 34.73
C ILE A 95 -9.77 -5.53 35.19
N ASN A 96 -11.10 -5.63 35.16
CA ASN A 96 -11.82 -6.84 35.55
C ASN A 96 -11.27 -8.07 34.80
N GLU A 97 -11.07 -9.17 35.52
CA GLU A 97 -10.44 -10.39 34.99
C GLU A 97 -11.15 -11.01 33.77
N SER A 98 -12.43 -10.72 33.60
CA SER A 98 -13.25 -11.21 32.48
C SER A 98 -13.11 -10.35 31.22
N LEU A 99 -12.40 -9.22 31.29
CA LEU A 99 -12.19 -8.32 30.15
C LEU A 99 -10.75 -8.44 29.67
N PHE A 100 -10.59 -8.45 28.35
CA PHE A 100 -9.29 -8.29 27.72
C PHE A 100 -9.20 -6.84 27.23
N ALA A 101 -8.36 -6.02 27.88
CA ALA A 101 -8.19 -4.62 27.51
C ALA A 101 -7.42 -4.50 26.18
N GLU A 102 -7.89 -3.61 25.32
CA GLU A 102 -7.33 -3.34 24.00
C GLU A 102 -6.93 -1.86 23.89
N GLY A 103 -7.01 -1.26 22.70
CA GLY A 103 -6.60 0.12 22.44
C GLY A 103 -7.23 1.15 23.39
N ILE A 104 -6.48 2.23 23.65
CA ILE A 104 -6.93 3.38 24.42
C ILE A 104 -6.72 4.67 23.63
N THR A 105 -7.56 5.66 23.90
CA THR A 105 -7.30 7.05 23.51
C THR A 105 -7.86 8.02 24.54
N VAL A 106 -7.49 9.29 24.47
CA VAL A 106 -8.01 10.33 25.37
C VAL A 106 -8.96 11.28 24.63
N ARG A 107 -10.15 11.47 25.20
CA ARG A 107 -11.06 12.57 24.87
C ARG A 107 -11.31 13.42 26.10
N GLU A 108 -10.95 14.70 26.01
CA GLU A 108 -11.02 15.66 27.12
C GLU A 108 -10.32 15.14 28.40
N LYS A 109 -11.08 14.68 29.39
CA LYS A 109 -10.59 14.15 30.67
C LYS A 109 -10.88 12.66 30.85
N SER A 110 -11.23 11.97 29.77
CA SER A 110 -11.59 10.56 29.79
C SER A 110 -10.67 9.75 28.90
N ILE A 111 -10.15 8.66 29.46
CA ILE A 111 -9.54 7.58 28.69
C ILE A 111 -10.67 6.66 28.25
N ILE A 112 -10.74 6.41 26.95
CA ILE A 112 -11.65 5.45 26.34
C ILE A 112 -10.86 4.19 26.04
N MET A 113 -11.25 3.07 26.64
CA MET A 113 -10.54 1.79 26.51
C MET A 113 -11.43 0.76 25.83
N LEU A 114 -11.01 0.25 24.69
CA LEU A 114 -11.66 -0.89 24.04
C LEU A 114 -11.44 -2.18 24.83
N THR A 115 -12.34 -3.13 24.59
CA THR A 115 -12.16 -4.53 24.97
C THR A 115 -12.15 -5.39 23.71
N TRP A 116 -11.49 -6.55 23.77
CA TRP A 116 -11.29 -7.38 22.58
C TRP A 116 -12.60 -7.93 22.02
N LYS A 117 -13.31 -8.74 22.82
CA LYS A 117 -14.49 -9.50 22.37
C LYS A 117 -15.73 -9.19 23.19
N GLU A 118 -15.57 -8.38 24.22
CA GLU A 118 -16.62 -8.13 25.19
C GLU A 118 -17.59 -7.03 24.74
N GLU A 119 -17.35 -6.42 23.57
CA GLU A 119 -18.28 -5.45 22.97
C GLU A 119 -18.49 -4.22 23.85
N LEU A 120 -17.47 -3.85 24.63
CA LEU A 120 -17.45 -2.75 25.59
C LEU A 120 -16.30 -1.78 25.33
N ALA A 121 -16.59 -0.48 25.41
CA ALA A 121 -15.56 0.55 25.55
C ALA A 121 -15.71 1.22 26.92
N LEU A 122 -14.76 1.01 27.83
CA LEU A 122 -14.79 1.61 29.17
C LEU A 122 -14.47 3.10 29.10
N VAL A 123 -15.17 3.90 29.90
CA VAL A 123 -14.89 5.32 30.09
C VAL A 123 -14.25 5.50 31.46
N ILE A 124 -13.00 5.94 31.48
CA ILE A 124 -12.16 6.03 32.68
C ILE A 124 -11.78 7.49 32.90
N ASP A 125 -12.01 8.02 34.10
CA ASP A 125 -11.58 9.36 34.46
C ASP A 125 -10.04 9.41 34.58
N ILE A 126 -9.40 10.31 33.86
CA ILE A 126 -7.94 10.40 33.78
C ILE A 126 -7.31 10.90 35.10
N GLU A 127 -8.06 11.66 35.90
CA GLU A 127 -7.54 12.26 37.13
C GLU A 127 -7.39 11.22 38.24
N ASP A 128 -8.30 10.24 38.34
CA ASP A 128 -8.33 9.26 39.44
C ASP A 128 -8.40 7.78 39.02
N PHE A 129 -8.43 7.49 37.71
CA PHE A 129 -8.58 6.14 37.15
C PHE A 129 -9.86 5.42 37.57
N ARG A 130 -10.91 6.15 37.93
CA ARG A 130 -12.23 5.57 38.18
C ARG A 130 -12.92 5.29 36.85
N ILE A 131 -13.41 4.06 36.69
CA ILE A 131 -14.36 3.73 35.62
C ILE A 131 -15.66 4.49 35.92
N VAL A 132 -16.02 5.43 35.07
CA VAL A 132 -17.20 6.31 35.21
C VAL A 132 -18.35 5.93 34.29
N GLY A 133 -18.09 5.07 33.30
CA GLY A 133 -19.12 4.59 32.37
C GLY A 133 -18.57 3.55 31.39
N ASN A 134 -19.41 3.20 30.43
CA ASN A 134 -19.02 2.43 29.25
C ASN A 134 -19.95 2.74 28.08
N TYR A 135 -19.45 2.49 26.88
CA TYR A 135 -20.25 2.30 25.67
C TYR A 135 -20.33 0.80 25.36
N THR A 136 -21.36 0.43 24.61
CA THR A 136 -21.50 -0.90 23.99
C THR A 136 -21.36 -0.77 22.49
N PHE A 137 -20.66 -1.70 21.84
CA PHE A 137 -20.55 -1.74 20.37
C PHE A 137 -20.59 -3.16 19.85
N GLN A 138 -20.68 -3.37 18.53
CA GLN A 138 -20.68 -4.72 17.94
C GLN A 138 -19.33 -5.08 17.33
N GLY A 139 -18.94 -6.36 17.48
CA GLY A 139 -17.71 -6.91 16.92
C GLY A 139 -16.50 -6.74 17.84
N GLU A 140 -15.32 -7.06 17.30
CA GLU A 140 -14.07 -6.94 18.05
C GLU A 140 -13.57 -5.48 18.11
N GLY A 141 -12.88 -5.12 19.19
CA GLY A 141 -12.15 -3.86 19.33
C GLY A 141 -10.65 -4.12 19.42
N TRP A 142 -9.85 -3.45 18.59
CA TRP A 142 -8.39 -3.60 18.57
C TRP A 142 -7.74 -2.24 18.91
N GLY A 143 -7.40 -1.41 17.93
CA GLY A 143 -6.90 -0.06 18.16
C GLY A 143 -8.01 1.00 18.19
N ILE A 144 -7.74 2.12 18.86
CA ILE A 144 -8.60 3.30 18.88
C ILE A 144 -7.74 4.56 18.91
N CYS A 145 -8.11 5.60 18.18
CA CYS A 145 -7.60 6.96 18.36
C CYS A 145 -8.73 7.97 18.23
N PHE A 146 -8.57 9.17 18.78
CA PHE A 146 -9.53 10.26 18.66
C PHE A 146 -9.01 11.35 17.73
N ASN A 147 -9.72 11.60 16.62
CA ASN A 147 -9.27 12.58 15.62
C ASN A 147 -9.76 14.02 15.91
N GLY A 148 -10.36 14.26 17.08
CA GLY A 148 -10.98 15.53 17.44
C GLY A 148 -12.48 15.63 17.14
N GLU A 149 -13.05 14.68 16.39
CA GLU A 149 -14.48 14.64 16.05
C GLU A 149 -15.10 13.24 16.25
N ASN A 150 -14.37 12.18 15.90
CA ASN A 150 -14.81 10.81 15.95
C ASN A 150 -13.77 9.95 16.67
N PHE A 151 -14.24 8.90 17.34
CA PHE A 151 -13.37 7.78 17.69
C PHE A 151 -13.15 6.92 16.45
N VAL A 152 -11.91 6.73 16.05
CA VAL A 152 -11.56 5.84 14.94
C VAL A 152 -11.10 4.52 15.52
N THR A 153 -11.76 3.42 15.16
CA THR A 153 -11.45 2.08 15.70
C THR A 153 -11.06 1.10 14.60
N SER A 154 -10.07 0.27 14.87
CA SER A 154 -9.75 -0.95 14.11
C SER A 154 -10.28 -2.19 14.82
N ASN A 155 -10.33 -3.31 14.09
CA ASN A 155 -10.78 -4.60 14.61
C ASN A 155 -10.04 -5.80 13.99
N GLY A 156 -8.82 -5.57 13.48
CA GLY A 156 -8.05 -6.58 12.74
C GLY A 156 -8.48 -6.79 11.29
N SER A 157 -9.59 -6.20 10.82
CA SER A 157 -9.91 -6.16 9.38
C SER A 157 -9.20 -5.01 8.66
N SER A 158 -9.44 -4.85 7.36
CA SER A 158 -9.01 -3.70 6.56
C SER A 158 -9.95 -2.50 6.62
N VAL A 159 -10.81 -2.41 7.64
CA VAL A 159 -11.82 -1.35 7.76
C VAL A 159 -11.58 -0.57 9.04
N LEU A 160 -11.45 0.75 8.91
CA LEU A 160 -11.50 1.69 10.03
C LEU A 160 -12.94 2.20 10.18
N SER A 161 -13.46 2.12 11.39
CA SER A 161 -14.80 2.63 11.73
C SER A 161 -14.69 3.96 12.44
N TYR A 162 -15.38 4.98 11.92
CA TYR A 162 -15.50 6.29 12.53
C TYR A 162 -16.78 6.31 13.36
N ARG A 163 -16.62 6.48 14.67
CA ARG A 163 -17.69 6.39 15.65
C ARG A 163 -18.00 7.75 16.25
N ASP A 164 -19.28 7.99 16.45
CA ASP A 164 -19.78 9.17 17.14
C ASP A 164 -19.23 9.25 18.56
N GLU A 165 -18.77 10.43 18.97
CA GLU A 165 -18.06 10.61 20.25
C GLU A 165 -18.97 10.55 21.48
N GLU A 166 -20.28 10.72 21.31
CA GLU A 166 -21.27 10.71 22.40
C GLU A 166 -21.99 9.35 22.52
N THR A 167 -22.23 8.66 21.40
CA THR A 167 -23.00 7.41 21.36
C THR A 167 -22.16 6.18 21.05
N PHE A 168 -20.95 6.36 20.49
CA PHE A 168 -20.05 5.31 20.02
C PHE A 168 -20.59 4.46 18.86
N GLU A 169 -21.73 4.85 18.27
CA GLU A 169 -22.29 4.26 17.07
C GLU A 169 -21.41 4.58 15.85
N VAL A 170 -21.38 3.68 14.87
CA VAL A 170 -20.60 3.89 13.64
C VAL A 170 -21.31 4.92 12.75
N ASN A 171 -20.65 6.05 12.51
CA ASN A 171 -21.10 7.07 11.56
C ASN A 171 -20.83 6.63 10.12
N TYR A 172 -19.60 6.22 9.85
CA TYR A 172 -19.16 5.68 8.56
C TYR A 172 -17.90 4.84 8.73
N SER A 173 -17.47 4.20 7.64
CA SER A 173 -16.26 3.38 7.63
C SER A 173 -15.43 3.66 6.39
N VAL A 174 -14.13 3.46 6.53
CA VAL A 174 -13.14 3.64 5.45
C VAL A 174 -12.39 2.33 5.25
N ASN A 175 -12.28 1.88 3.99
CA ASN A 175 -11.47 0.73 3.63
C ASN A 175 -10.01 1.18 3.48
N VAL A 176 -9.10 0.48 4.16
CA VAL A 176 -7.67 0.76 4.07
C VAL A 176 -7.05 -0.04 2.93
N THR A 177 -6.36 0.66 2.03
CA THR A 177 -5.67 0.04 0.89
C THR A 177 -4.23 0.52 0.78
N TRP A 178 -3.34 -0.40 0.44
CA TRP A 178 -1.95 -0.11 0.12
C TRP A 178 -1.68 -0.57 -1.31
N ASN A 179 -1.38 0.40 -2.19
CA ASN A 179 -1.15 0.17 -3.62
C ASN A 179 -2.33 -0.58 -4.29
N GLY A 180 -3.56 -0.28 -3.87
CA GLY A 180 -4.80 -0.88 -4.40
C GLY A 180 -5.24 -2.17 -3.71
N GLU A 181 -4.43 -2.75 -2.83
CA GLU A 181 -4.77 -3.99 -2.11
C GLU A 181 -5.22 -3.71 -0.67
N SER A 182 -6.22 -4.44 -0.18
CA SER A 182 -6.73 -4.24 1.19
C SER A 182 -5.70 -4.66 2.25
N VAL A 183 -5.46 -3.81 3.25
CA VAL A 183 -4.51 -4.10 4.34
C VAL A 183 -5.25 -4.72 5.53
N GLN A 184 -5.08 -6.03 5.74
CA GLN A 184 -5.65 -6.72 6.91
C GLN A 184 -4.79 -6.53 8.17
N ASN A 185 -5.33 -6.95 9.32
CA ASN A 185 -4.65 -6.96 10.62
C ASN A 185 -4.27 -5.56 11.13
N LEU A 186 -5.08 -4.54 10.82
CA LEU A 186 -4.93 -3.22 11.43
C LEU A 186 -5.15 -3.34 12.94
N ASN A 187 -4.16 -2.92 13.71
CA ASN A 187 -4.15 -3.08 15.16
C ASN A 187 -4.16 -1.71 15.84
N GLU A 188 -3.20 -1.42 16.71
CA GLU A 188 -3.11 -0.15 17.42
C GLU A 188 -3.03 1.04 16.45
N LEU A 189 -3.66 2.15 16.83
CA LEU A 189 -3.88 3.34 15.99
C LEU A 189 -3.43 4.60 16.71
N GLU A 190 -2.91 5.56 15.95
CA GLU A 190 -2.66 6.92 16.44
C GLU A 190 -3.11 7.97 15.42
N CYS A 191 -3.92 8.95 15.86
CA CYS A 191 -4.53 9.96 15.02
C CYS A 191 -3.70 11.25 15.04
N VAL A 192 -3.13 11.67 13.90
CA VAL A 192 -2.31 12.89 13.80
C VAL A 192 -2.67 13.64 12.53
N ASP A 193 -3.24 14.84 12.71
CA ASP A 193 -3.71 15.70 11.62
C ASP A 193 -4.62 14.95 10.63
N ASP A 194 -4.20 14.82 9.37
CA ASP A 194 -4.93 14.15 8.30
C ASP A 194 -4.58 12.65 8.18
N LYS A 195 -3.73 12.12 9.08
CA LYS A 195 -3.23 10.75 9.04
C LYS A 195 -3.66 9.93 10.24
N ILE A 196 -3.79 8.64 9.99
CA ILE A 196 -3.91 7.61 11.02
C ILE A 196 -2.70 6.69 10.86
N TYR A 197 -1.87 6.68 11.89
CA TYR A 197 -0.79 5.71 12.01
C TYR A 197 -1.37 4.41 12.54
N ALA A 198 -0.94 3.27 11.99
CA ALA A 198 -1.42 1.99 12.42
C ALA A 198 -0.29 0.96 12.47
N ASN A 199 -0.27 0.16 13.54
CA ASN A 199 0.45 -1.10 13.50
C ASN A 199 -0.30 -2.12 12.63
N VAL A 200 0.45 -2.95 11.91
CA VAL A 200 -0.10 -4.13 11.22
C VAL A 200 0.33 -5.37 12.00
N TRP A 201 -0.62 -6.03 12.66
CA TRP A 201 -0.30 -7.16 13.54
C TRP A 201 0.43 -8.28 12.79
N MET A 202 1.45 -8.86 13.45
CA MET A 202 2.41 -9.84 12.90
C MET A 202 3.37 -9.28 11.83
N GLN A 203 3.49 -7.96 11.72
CA GLN A 203 4.50 -7.30 10.88
C GLN A 203 5.26 -6.25 11.68
N ASP A 204 6.55 -6.09 11.39
CA ASP A 204 7.37 -5.00 11.92
C ASP A 204 7.18 -3.72 11.08
N THR A 205 5.93 -3.34 10.80
CA THR A 205 5.59 -2.24 9.91
C THR A 205 4.57 -1.31 10.57
N ILE A 206 4.85 -0.01 10.50
CA ILE A 206 3.88 1.06 10.76
C ILE A 206 3.48 1.66 9.43
N ILE A 207 2.19 1.85 9.21
CA ILE A 207 1.65 2.53 8.02
C ILE A 207 1.01 3.86 8.44
N GLY A 208 1.14 4.87 7.58
CA GLY A 208 0.41 6.12 7.70
C GLY A 208 -0.68 6.17 6.63
N ILE A 209 -1.92 6.18 7.09
CA ILE A 209 -3.13 6.08 6.29
C ILE A 209 -3.74 7.47 6.18
N ASN A 210 -4.06 7.91 4.96
CA ASN A 210 -4.89 9.10 4.78
C ASN A 210 -6.26 8.87 5.43
N SER A 211 -6.59 9.66 6.45
CA SER A 211 -7.81 9.50 7.25
C SER A 211 -9.09 9.57 6.40
N THR A 212 -9.09 10.35 5.33
CA THR A 212 -10.27 10.55 4.49
C THR A 212 -10.43 9.45 3.44
N THR A 213 -9.35 9.06 2.77
CA THR A 213 -9.43 8.14 1.63
C THR A 213 -9.18 6.68 2.00
N GLY A 214 -8.49 6.42 3.10
CA GLY A 214 -8.02 5.08 3.48
C GLY A 214 -6.79 4.60 2.69
N ILE A 215 -6.20 5.46 1.85
CA ILE A 215 -5.00 5.12 1.10
C ILE A 215 -3.79 5.20 2.04
N VAL A 216 -2.96 4.17 2.03
CA VAL A 216 -1.66 4.19 2.70
C VAL A 216 -0.72 5.09 1.90
N GLU A 217 -0.29 6.20 2.51
CA GLU A 217 0.60 7.19 1.89
C GLU A 217 2.06 6.99 2.30
N MET A 218 2.29 6.34 3.46
CA MET A 218 3.63 6.02 3.93
C MET A 218 3.66 4.68 4.64
N PHE A 219 4.83 4.05 4.65
CA PHE A 219 5.12 2.90 5.51
C PHE A 219 6.55 2.99 6.04
N ALA A 220 6.80 2.40 7.20
CA ALA A 220 8.13 2.36 7.80
C ALA A 220 8.33 1.02 8.51
N SER A 221 9.50 0.40 8.31
CA SER A 221 9.85 -0.85 8.98
C SER A 221 10.54 -0.60 10.32
N ALA A 222 10.02 -1.19 11.38
CA ALA A 222 10.58 -1.21 12.73
C ALA A 222 11.41 -2.48 13.02
N LYS A 223 11.72 -3.28 12.01
CA LYS A 223 12.38 -4.60 12.16
C LYS A 223 13.68 -4.56 12.95
N ILE A 224 14.48 -3.50 12.78
CA ILE A 224 15.74 -3.34 13.51
C ILE A 224 15.51 -3.19 15.02
N LEU A 225 14.38 -2.60 15.42
CA LEU A 225 14.03 -2.42 16.84
C LEU A 225 13.44 -3.70 17.43
N SER A 226 12.68 -4.46 16.65
CA SER A 226 12.06 -5.71 17.10
C SER A 226 13.03 -6.88 17.20
N GLU A 227 14.08 -6.95 16.38
CA GLU A 227 15.12 -8.00 16.45
C GLU A 227 15.84 -8.08 17.82
N ASN A 228 15.87 -6.98 18.58
CA ASN A 228 16.44 -6.99 19.93
C ASN A 228 15.49 -7.59 20.99
N HIS A 229 14.27 -7.96 20.59
CA HIS A 229 13.17 -8.41 21.43
C HIS A 229 12.64 -9.78 20.98
N ASP A 230 13.52 -10.69 20.54
CA ASP A 230 13.25 -12.07 20.06
C ASP A 230 12.64 -13.00 21.15
N GLY A 231 11.49 -12.65 21.71
CA GLY A 231 10.69 -13.51 22.59
C GLY A 231 9.71 -14.41 21.84
N PRO A 232 8.72 -15.01 22.54
CA PRO A 232 7.68 -15.83 21.94
C PRO A 232 6.94 -15.11 20.80
N VAL A 233 6.25 -15.88 19.96
CA VAL A 233 5.53 -15.44 18.72
C VAL A 233 4.64 -14.19 18.87
N ASN A 234 4.24 -13.83 20.09
CA ASN A 234 3.34 -12.71 20.36
C ASN A 234 4.04 -11.43 20.85
N GLU A 235 5.37 -11.41 21.00
CA GLU A 235 6.16 -10.22 21.38
C GLU A 235 6.41 -9.29 20.18
N VAL A 236 5.32 -8.82 19.58
CA VAL A 236 5.33 -8.06 18.33
C VAL A 236 5.21 -6.55 18.58
N LEU A 237 5.68 -5.76 17.61
CA LEU A 237 5.45 -4.32 17.54
C LEU A 237 3.95 -4.00 17.72
N ASN A 238 3.64 -3.14 18.70
CA ASN A 238 2.29 -2.65 18.98
C ASN A 238 2.34 -1.48 19.99
N GLY A 239 1.67 -0.37 19.67
CA GLY A 239 1.68 0.85 20.48
C GLY A 239 2.37 2.00 19.74
N ILE A 240 1.63 3.07 19.49
CA ILE A 240 2.08 4.29 18.80
C ILE A 240 1.46 5.49 19.53
N ALA A 241 2.26 6.48 19.91
CA ALA A 241 1.72 7.70 20.53
C ALA A 241 2.50 8.94 20.11
N MET A 242 1.82 9.99 19.67
CA MET A 242 2.42 11.26 19.25
C MET A 242 2.78 12.12 20.46
N ASP A 243 4.08 12.33 20.66
CA ASP A 243 4.60 13.33 21.59
C ASP A 243 4.67 14.69 20.91
N ASN A 244 3.58 15.45 21.02
CA ASN A 244 3.48 16.80 20.46
C ASN A 244 4.46 17.82 21.07
N HIS A 245 5.08 17.53 22.22
CA HIS A 245 6.11 18.37 22.83
C HIS A 245 7.49 18.13 22.20
N ARG A 246 7.76 16.90 21.76
CA ARG A 246 9.04 16.49 21.17
C ARG A 246 9.00 16.31 19.65
N ASP A 247 7.82 16.45 19.03
CA ASP A 247 7.59 16.31 17.59
C ASP A 247 8.07 14.94 17.08
N GLY A 248 7.58 13.88 17.72
CA GLY A 248 7.96 12.49 17.42
C GLY A 248 6.98 11.49 18.01
N PHE A 249 7.14 10.22 17.65
CA PHE A 249 6.25 9.13 18.04
C PHE A 249 6.93 8.21 19.03
N TRP A 250 6.30 7.97 20.17
CA TRP A 250 6.62 6.83 21.02
C TRP A 250 6.12 5.56 20.36
N ILE A 251 6.99 4.56 20.25
CA ILE A 251 6.63 3.22 19.78
C ILE A 251 7.20 2.15 20.71
N THR A 252 6.51 1.03 20.83
CA THR A 252 6.96 -0.15 21.59
C THR A 252 6.32 -1.42 21.05
N GLY A 253 6.33 -2.49 21.84
CA GLY A 253 5.68 -3.74 21.51
C GLY A 253 5.29 -4.54 22.73
N LYS A 254 4.55 -5.60 22.47
CA LYS A 254 4.06 -6.53 23.50
C LYS A 254 5.27 -7.17 24.18
N ASN A 255 5.39 -7.00 25.50
CA ASN A 255 6.47 -7.49 26.34
C ASN A 255 7.88 -6.95 26.00
N TRP A 256 7.99 -5.89 25.19
CA TRP A 256 9.29 -5.26 24.93
C TRP A 256 9.88 -4.67 26.20
N SER A 257 11.20 -4.64 26.31
CA SER A 257 11.89 -4.03 27.46
C SER A 257 12.19 -2.54 27.27
N GLU A 258 11.89 -2.00 26.08
CA GLU A 258 12.18 -0.62 25.71
C GLU A 258 10.98 0.04 24.99
N MET A 259 10.83 1.35 25.20
CA MET A 259 10.04 2.23 24.33
C MET A 259 10.99 3.19 23.62
N PHE A 260 10.68 3.49 22.36
CA PHE A 260 11.51 4.35 21.51
C PHE A 260 10.73 5.59 21.12
N LEU A 261 11.32 6.77 21.33
CA LEU A 261 10.84 7.97 20.65
C LEU A 261 11.51 8.01 19.28
N ILE A 262 10.71 8.13 18.22
CA ILE A 262 11.17 8.06 16.85
C ILE A 262 10.64 9.21 16.00
N ASN A 263 11.35 9.48 14.91
CA ASN A 263 10.86 10.30 13.80
C ASN A 263 10.79 9.46 12.52
N PHE A 264 9.79 9.73 11.69
CA PHE A 264 9.73 9.21 10.33
C PHE A 264 10.43 10.17 9.37
N GLU A 265 11.53 9.72 8.77
CA GLU A 265 12.27 10.50 7.76
C GLU A 265 12.06 9.91 6.37
N ARG A 266 11.65 10.76 5.41
CA ARG A 266 11.55 10.34 4.01
C ARG A 266 12.90 9.87 3.49
N MET A 267 12.92 8.72 2.82
CA MET A 267 14.07 8.32 2.04
C MET A 267 14.21 9.25 0.83
N SER A 268 15.14 10.21 0.89
CA SER A 268 15.45 11.04 -0.28
C SER A 268 15.98 10.15 -1.42
N GLU A 269 15.57 10.42 -2.66
CA GLU A 269 15.96 9.68 -3.89
C GLU A 269 17.48 9.61 -4.18
N ASN A 270 18.35 10.15 -3.33
CA ASN A 270 19.77 10.31 -3.60
C ASN A 270 20.66 9.07 -3.37
N HIS A 271 20.10 7.87 -3.17
CA HIS A 271 20.88 6.66 -2.93
C HIS A 271 20.87 5.59 -4.03
N THR A 272 20.32 5.89 -5.22
CA THR A 272 20.32 4.94 -6.35
C THR A 272 21.40 5.22 -7.41
N ASP A 273 22.25 6.25 -7.26
CA ASP A 273 23.19 6.67 -8.32
C ASP A 273 24.64 6.15 -8.16
N LYS A 274 24.90 5.19 -7.26
CA LYS A 274 26.27 4.70 -7.01
C LYS A 274 26.50 3.18 -7.10
N LYS A 275 25.60 2.42 -7.72
CA LYS A 275 25.91 1.05 -8.15
C LYS A 275 25.54 0.85 -9.61
N GLU A 276 26.58 0.54 -10.39
CA GLU A 276 26.58 0.10 -11.78
C GLU A 276 26.37 1.18 -12.84
N GLN A 277 27.47 1.88 -13.12
CA GLN A 277 27.79 2.38 -14.45
C GLN A 277 28.02 1.17 -15.40
N LEU A 278 26.95 0.42 -15.72
CA LEU A 278 26.91 -0.50 -16.85
C LEU A 278 26.60 0.34 -18.08
N VAL A 279 27.51 0.32 -19.05
CA VAL A 279 27.42 1.03 -20.33
C VAL A 279 26.08 0.74 -20.98
N SER A 280 25.15 1.69 -20.92
CA SER A 280 23.95 1.68 -21.74
C SER A 280 24.37 1.97 -23.19
N ILE A 281 24.60 0.93 -23.97
CA ILE A 281 24.58 1.06 -25.42
C ILE A 281 23.15 1.45 -25.77
N LYS A 282 22.97 2.70 -26.18
CA LYS A 282 21.69 3.23 -26.67
C LYS A 282 21.38 2.53 -27.99
N ILE A 283 20.72 1.38 -27.93
CA ILE A 283 20.10 0.78 -29.11
C ILE A 283 18.87 1.62 -29.38
N SER A 284 18.93 2.46 -30.41
CA SER A 284 17.76 3.18 -30.90
C SER A 284 16.74 2.16 -31.39
N ASP A 285 15.63 2.00 -30.66
CA ASP A 285 14.42 1.31 -31.13
C ASP A 285 13.75 2.15 -32.21
N ASP A 286 14.36 2.19 -33.40
CA ASP A 286 13.77 2.82 -34.55
C ASP A 286 13.11 1.76 -35.42
N TRP A 287 11.94 1.29 -34.95
CA TRP A 287 11.12 0.28 -35.63
C TRP A 287 10.73 0.73 -37.06
N SER A 288 10.78 2.04 -37.29
CA SER A 288 10.59 2.68 -38.60
C SER A 288 11.70 2.31 -39.61
N ILE A 289 12.95 2.16 -39.17
CA ILE A 289 14.09 1.81 -40.04
C ILE A 289 14.06 0.32 -40.37
N MET A 290 13.77 -0.52 -39.38
CA MET A 290 13.67 -1.97 -39.57
C MET A 290 12.51 -2.36 -40.50
N THR A 291 11.37 -1.68 -40.42
CA THR A 291 10.24 -1.91 -41.33
C THR A 291 10.55 -1.44 -42.77
N VAL A 292 11.23 -0.31 -42.95
CA VAL A 292 11.67 0.14 -44.29
C VAL A 292 12.70 -0.81 -44.92
N LEU A 293 13.65 -1.34 -44.13
CA LEU A 293 14.62 -2.34 -44.59
C LEU A 293 13.95 -3.68 -44.96
N LEU A 294 12.94 -4.12 -44.20
CA LEU A 294 12.20 -5.34 -44.49
C LEU A 294 11.38 -5.21 -45.77
N VAL A 295 10.72 -4.07 -45.98
CA VAL A 295 9.90 -3.82 -47.18
C VAL A 295 10.79 -3.70 -48.44
N THR A 296 11.95 -3.03 -48.34
CA THR A 296 12.87 -2.90 -49.48
C THR A 296 13.53 -4.22 -49.87
N THR A 297 13.91 -5.06 -48.90
CA THR A 297 14.49 -6.40 -49.17
C THR A 297 13.47 -7.35 -49.79
N ILE A 298 12.23 -7.38 -49.31
CA ILE A 298 11.14 -8.18 -49.90
C ILE A 298 10.86 -7.72 -51.35
N SER A 299 10.86 -6.41 -51.60
CA SER A 299 10.62 -5.85 -52.93
C SER A 299 11.76 -6.18 -53.93
N LEU A 300 13.01 -6.20 -53.46
CA LEU A 300 14.16 -6.63 -54.27
C LEU A 300 14.12 -8.12 -54.60
N ILE A 301 13.76 -8.98 -53.64
CA ILE A 301 13.61 -10.43 -53.87
C ILE A 301 12.51 -10.72 -54.90
N LEU A 302 11.35 -10.07 -54.78
CA LEU A 302 10.25 -10.19 -55.73
C LEU A 302 10.63 -9.70 -57.13
N SER A 303 11.38 -8.59 -57.23
CA SER A 303 11.87 -8.09 -58.54
C SER A 303 12.91 -9.03 -59.18
N GLY A 304 13.80 -9.63 -58.38
CA GLY A 304 14.79 -10.60 -58.85
C GLY A 304 14.16 -11.92 -59.34
N LEU A 305 13.07 -12.37 -58.71
CA LEU A 305 12.31 -13.54 -59.14
C LEU A 305 11.56 -13.31 -60.46
N ILE A 306 11.09 -12.08 -60.70
CA ILE A 306 10.45 -11.69 -61.98
C ILE A 306 11.49 -11.60 -63.11
N ILE A 307 12.70 -11.13 -62.82
CA ILE A 307 13.80 -11.06 -63.80
C ILE A 307 14.35 -12.45 -64.15
N ARG A 308 14.49 -13.35 -63.16
CA ARG A 308 14.92 -14.76 -63.40
C ARG A 308 13.91 -15.55 -64.25
N ARG A 309 12.62 -15.22 -64.22
CA ARG A 309 11.62 -15.84 -65.12
C ARG A 309 11.72 -15.37 -66.58
N LYS A 310 12.35 -14.22 -66.87
CA LYS A 310 12.50 -13.68 -68.23
C LYS A 310 13.73 -14.21 -68.99
N TYR A 311 14.67 -14.87 -68.32
CA TYR A 311 15.89 -15.40 -68.92
C TYR A 311 16.13 -16.88 -68.58
N ALA A 312 15.09 -17.70 -68.68
CA ALA A 312 15.28 -19.14 -68.77
C ALA A 312 15.78 -19.49 -70.19
N PRO A 313 16.96 -20.12 -70.36
CA PRO A 313 17.44 -20.53 -71.68
C PRO A 313 16.54 -21.63 -72.25
N GLN A 314 16.12 -21.48 -73.51
CA GLN A 314 15.47 -22.54 -74.27
C GLN A 314 16.49 -23.67 -74.48
N THR A 315 16.24 -24.84 -73.88
CA THR A 315 16.96 -26.06 -74.23
C THR A 315 16.30 -26.73 -75.45
N PRO A 316 17.07 -27.26 -76.40
CA PRO A 316 16.54 -27.75 -77.68
C PRO A 316 15.76 -29.07 -77.52
N ASN A 317 14.64 -29.14 -78.23
CA ASN A 317 13.77 -30.31 -78.33
C ASN A 317 14.42 -31.39 -79.21
N PHE A 318 15.00 -32.44 -78.61
CA PHE A 318 15.44 -33.63 -79.35
C PHE A 318 14.28 -34.63 -79.47
N LYS A 319 13.85 -34.84 -80.71
CA LYS A 319 12.82 -35.80 -81.12
C LYS A 319 13.31 -37.25 -80.94
N ASP A 320 12.48 -38.07 -80.33
CA ASP A 320 12.48 -39.51 -80.56
C ASP A 320 11.73 -39.82 -81.87
N HIS A 321 12.40 -40.53 -82.78
CA HIS A 321 11.74 -41.28 -83.85
C HIS A 321 12.23 -42.72 -83.79
N SER A 322 11.32 -43.62 -83.46
CA SER A 322 11.43 -45.05 -83.71
C SER A 322 10.92 -45.40 -85.10
N ARG A 323 11.76 -46.16 -85.84
CA ARG A 323 11.46 -47.36 -86.65
C ARG A 323 10.90 -47.30 -88.09
N HIS A 324 11.46 -48.25 -88.83
CA HIS A 324 11.00 -49.01 -90.02
C HIS A 324 11.21 -48.36 -91.40
N GLU A 325 11.69 -49.02 -92.46
CA GLU A 325 11.94 -50.46 -92.81
C GLU A 325 11.35 -51.59 -91.97
#